data_AF-A0A6M2ADT5-F1
#
_entry.id   AF-A0A6M2ADT5-F1
#
_cell.length_a   1.000
_cell.length_b   1.000
_cell.length_c   1.000
_cell.angle_alpha   90.00
_cell.angle_beta   90.00
_cell.angle_gamma   90.00
#
_symmetry.space_group_name_H-M   'P 1'
#
loop_
_entity.id
_entity.type
_entity.pdbx_description
1 polymer ?
#
loop_
_entity_poly.entity_id
_entity_poly.type
_entity_poly.pdbx_seq_one_letter_code
_entity_poly.pdbx_strand_id
1 'polypeptide(L)'
;MATRSSDISNNADRLAFYHRDYSNDFPKKDLKKDLLPKDSLTKRVCITALPFLSLYRPFGQVLSVSLGSIRAAYSFQGAIKAQNKKKHLLFSKKLLVGCLAIISVANTFFKHQTALLITNASDVFENLWQCLNLSMQGHISDAVSSFLAVINSSAYLVMLMSPSIEIILLALTCQVMLELSQSIKEFKKDNYIEGVGKLLMSSVRGYQALPYLQVSYQVHKEKISSFITKQRENIARAFHFAAASLASPFWWYTEKAVRVFSPIRLNKPDQCSSYIQEIAVRVFYSMLAFPFLPATLALTLAEGVCRIAANSIQPKPFFYLKGKAEEKTSIGKNIKIFTMNVCAVAGGFSRLFGGVAPWKYRKDEIINQILSQKPDVVCLQEVNDINAAYAFKKGLENEYAHFYFNVGSKPFTQNSGHFIASKYPIENMNFMPFSKKAGLQSMVNKGLCSFSLKCKDEVFAHIFAVHLSPSKDDLNAKEQEIEDRKIELERILKQIELKEKNDPESFKVLVGDMNLRWGSDEWKQSIISSNKFMDSYNQGREKVTSKDATCATDDMIDAYHQSINKDWIKSPMILDYALLHNSEKQKREITTKKVKSFDPKLDPYDAISDHSGLVIKVST
;
A
#
# COMPACT_ATOMS: atom_id res chain seq x y z
N MET A 1 3.53 33.52 5.81
CA MET A 1 2.25 32.97 5.29
C MET A 1 1.09 33.95 5.39
N ALA A 2 0.99 34.79 6.44
CA ALA A 2 -0.10 35.77 6.58
C ALA A 2 -0.16 36.86 5.48
N THR A 3 0.97 37.24 4.88
CA THR A 3 1.01 38.28 3.82
C THR A 3 0.63 37.79 2.42
N ARG A 4 0.57 36.47 2.18
CA ARG A 4 0.08 35.91 0.89
C ARG A 4 -1.42 35.62 0.89
N SER A 5 -2.08 35.59 2.05
CA SER A 5 -3.53 35.34 2.09
C SER A 5 -4.36 36.57 1.70
N SER A 6 -3.81 37.79 1.86
CA SER A 6 -4.50 39.03 1.47
C SER A 6 -4.70 39.15 -0.03
N ASP A 7 -3.69 38.78 -0.84
CA ASP A 7 -3.79 38.83 -2.31
C ASP A 7 -4.73 37.77 -2.90
N ILE A 8 -4.89 36.63 -2.21
CA ILE A 8 -5.86 35.61 -2.59
C ILE A 8 -7.29 36.08 -2.26
N SER A 9 -7.49 36.80 -1.15
CA SER A 9 -8.82 37.33 -0.78
C SER A 9 -9.34 38.35 -1.80
N ASN A 10 -8.48 39.25 -2.32
CA ASN A 10 -8.86 40.24 -3.34
C ASN A 10 -9.18 39.62 -4.71
N ASN A 11 -8.67 38.41 -5.00
CA ASN A 11 -9.02 37.65 -6.21
C ASN A 11 -10.20 36.69 -6.02
N ALA A 12 -10.49 36.27 -4.79
CA ALA A 12 -11.64 35.42 -4.47
C ALA A 12 -12.98 36.09 -4.81
N ASP A 13 -13.06 37.41 -4.61
CA ASP A 13 -14.23 38.24 -5.01
C ASP A 13 -14.49 38.26 -6.52
N ARG A 14 -13.54 37.82 -7.35
CA ARG A 14 -13.65 37.82 -8.82
C ARG A 14 -14.02 36.47 -9.45
N LEU A 15 -14.02 35.35 -8.72
CA LEU A 15 -13.86 34.03 -9.37
C LEU A 15 -14.91 32.94 -9.07
N ALA A 16 -15.87 33.13 -8.17
CA ALA A 16 -16.89 32.11 -7.88
C ALA A 16 -18.29 32.46 -8.44
N PHE A 17 -18.41 32.50 -9.77
CA PHE A 17 -19.69 32.77 -10.44
C PHE A 17 -20.67 31.60 -10.25
N TYR A 18 -21.89 31.86 -9.77
CA TYR A 18 -22.95 30.86 -9.72
C TYR A 18 -23.35 30.42 -11.14
N HIS A 19 -23.52 29.12 -11.38
CA HIS A 19 -24.25 28.62 -12.54
C HIS A 19 -25.67 28.23 -12.11
N ARG A 20 -26.66 28.99 -12.57
CA ARG A 20 -28.08 28.62 -12.45
C ARG A 20 -28.47 27.78 -13.66
N ASP A 21 -29.14 26.65 -13.45
CA ASP A 21 -29.73 25.88 -14.55
C ASP A 21 -31.00 26.58 -15.06
N TYR A 22 -30.80 27.42 -16.07
CA TYR A 22 -31.87 28.22 -16.68
C TYR A 22 -32.92 27.37 -17.41
N SER A 23 -32.68 26.07 -17.66
CA SER A 23 -33.67 25.21 -18.29
C SER A 23 -34.93 25.03 -17.43
N ASN A 24 -34.80 25.15 -16.11
CA ASN A 24 -35.92 25.05 -15.17
C ASN A 24 -36.74 26.35 -15.07
N ASP A 25 -36.24 27.46 -15.64
CA ASP A 25 -36.96 28.75 -15.67
C ASP A 25 -38.00 28.82 -16.79
N PHE A 26 -37.89 27.93 -17.78
CA PHE A 26 -38.83 27.86 -18.88
C PHE A 26 -39.97 26.88 -18.59
N PRO A 27 -41.19 27.15 -19.08
CA PRO A 27 -42.31 26.22 -18.98
C PRO A 27 -41.95 24.87 -19.58
N LYS A 28 -41.85 23.83 -18.74
CA LYS A 28 -41.85 22.44 -19.22
C LYS A 28 -43.26 22.17 -19.74
N LYS A 29 -43.43 22.04 -21.06
CA LYS A 29 -44.71 21.56 -21.61
C LYS A 29 -44.97 20.18 -21.01
N ASP A 30 -46.12 19.99 -20.35
CA ASP A 30 -46.61 18.67 -19.92
C ASP A 30 -46.87 17.83 -21.18
N LEU A 31 -45.84 17.14 -21.63
CA LEU A 31 -45.77 16.56 -22.97
C LEU A 31 -45.98 15.06 -22.89
N LYS A 32 -47.16 14.59 -23.32
CA LYS A 32 -47.35 13.21 -23.74
C LYS A 32 -46.29 12.90 -24.82
N LYS A 33 -45.59 11.79 -24.65
CA LYS A 33 -44.19 11.59 -25.04
C LYS A 33 -43.87 11.54 -26.55
N ASP A 34 -44.84 11.52 -27.46
CA ASP A 34 -44.56 10.90 -28.76
C ASP A 34 -44.61 11.77 -30.03
N LEU A 35 -45.05 13.04 -30.03
CA LEU A 35 -45.31 13.71 -31.33
C LEU A 35 -45.10 15.25 -31.45
N LEU A 36 -44.33 15.92 -30.57
CA LEU A 36 -44.04 17.35 -30.82
C LEU A 36 -42.78 17.59 -31.68
N PRO A 37 -42.80 18.62 -32.55
CA PRO A 37 -41.64 19.02 -33.34
C PRO A 37 -40.48 19.37 -32.41
N LYS A 38 -39.27 18.93 -32.80
CA LYS A 38 -38.01 19.30 -32.15
C LYS A 38 -38.03 20.81 -31.86
N ASP A 39 -37.70 21.20 -30.63
CA ASP A 39 -37.57 22.62 -30.27
C ASP A 39 -36.76 23.35 -31.34
N SER A 40 -37.17 24.57 -31.70
CA SER A 40 -36.48 25.33 -32.75
C SER A 40 -35.00 25.46 -32.43
N LEU A 41 -34.15 25.35 -33.45
CA LEU A 41 -32.70 25.45 -33.31
C LEU A 41 -32.31 26.72 -32.54
N THR A 42 -32.96 27.85 -32.84
CA THR A 42 -32.78 29.13 -32.14
C THR A 42 -33.01 29.01 -30.64
N LYS A 43 -34.09 28.37 -30.19
CA LYS A 43 -34.39 28.19 -28.77
C LYS A 43 -33.29 27.36 -28.08
N ARG A 44 -32.87 26.27 -28.73
CA ARG A 44 -31.81 25.37 -28.22
C ARG A 44 -30.47 26.08 -28.08
N VAL A 45 -30.09 26.85 -29.11
CA VAL A 45 -28.88 27.70 -29.10
C VAL A 45 -28.97 28.74 -27.99
N CYS A 46 -30.09 29.45 -27.86
CA CYS A 46 -30.28 30.44 -26.80
C CYS A 46 -30.15 29.84 -25.40
N ILE A 47 -30.83 28.71 -25.12
CA ILE A 47 -30.76 28.04 -23.81
C ILE A 47 -29.33 27.58 -23.51
N THR A 48 -28.62 27.07 -24.52
CA THR A 48 -27.23 26.63 -24.38
C THR A 48 -26.26 27.80 -24.14
N ALA A 49 -26.54 28.97 -24.72
CA ALA A 49 -25.70 30.17 -24.59
C ALA A 49 -25.89 30.92 -23.25
N LEU A 50 -27.09 30.88 -22.65
CA LEU A 50 -27.42 31.56 -21.40
C LEU A 50 -26.40 31.31 -20.26
N PRO A 51 -25.96 30.06 -19.99
CA PRO A 51 -24.84 29.76 -19.09
C PRO A 51 -23.62 30.64 -19.27
N PHE A 52 -23.15 30.80 -20.51
CA PHE A 52 -21.93 31.53 -20.84
C PHE A 52 -22.14 33.04 -20.73
N LEU A 53 -23.28 33.55 -21.19
CA LEU A 53 -23.64 34.96 -21.05
C LEU A 53 -23.73 35.36 -19.58
N SER A 54 -24.21 34.46 -18.71
CA SER A 54 -24.31 34.74 -17.28
C SER A 54 -22.97 34.86 -16.56
N LEU A 55 -21.87 34.37 -17.14
CA LEU A 55 -20.52 34.57 -16.61
C LEU A 55 -20.06 36.03 -16.75
N TYR A 56 -20.66 36.81 -17.67
CA TYR A 56 -20.37 38.23 -17.82
C TYR A 56 -21.27 39.05 -16.89
N ARG A 57 -20.66 39.74 -15.92
CA ARG A 57 -21.35 40.36 -14.77
C ARG A 57 -22.55 41.25 -15.13
N PRO A 58 -22.47 42.18 -16.12
CA PRO A 58 -23.63 42.96 -16.55
C PRO A 58 -24.80 42.11 -17.05
N PHE A 59 -24.52 41.06 -17.83
CA PHE A 59 -25.56 40.18 -18.35
C PHE A 59 -26.09 39.22 -17.28
N GLY A 60 -25.24 38.73 -16.38
CA GLY A 60 -25.67 37.85 -15.28
C GLY A 60 -26.76 38.48 -14.41
N GLN A 61 -26.63 39.76 -14.06
CA GLN A 61 -27.64 40.47 -13.27
C GLN A 61 -28.96 40.64 -14.05
N VAL A 62 -28.87 41.09 -15.31
CA VAL A 62 -30.05 41.27 -16.19
C VAL A 62 -30.77 39.94 -16.40
N LEU A 63 -30.03 38.86 -16.66
CA LEU A 63 -30.58 37.52 -16.82
C LEU A 63 -31.22 37.01 -15.53
N SER A 64 -30.60 37.23 -14.37
CA SER A 64 -31.15 36.84 -13.07
C SER A 64 -32.49 37.53 -12.79
N VAL A 65 -32.57 38.84 -13.03
CA VAL A 65 -33.83 39.60 -12.88
C VAL A 65 -34.88 39.11 -13.87
N SER A 66 -34.51 38.96 -15.15
CA SER A 66 -35.44 38.59 -16.21
C SER A 66 -36.01 37.19 -16.01
N LEU A 67 -35.14 36.19 -15.78
CA LEU A 67 -35.54 34.80 -15.60
C LEU A 67 -36.17 34.56 -14.22
N GLY A 68 -35.74 35.29 -13.18
CA GLY A 68 -36.42 35.32 -11.90
C GLY A 68 -37.87 35.83 -12.00
N SER A 69 -38.08 36.89 -12.79
CA SER A 69 -39.42 37.45 -13.04
C SER A 69 -40.31 36.48 -13.83
N ILE A 70 -39.76 35.82 -14.85
CA ILE A 70 -40.46 34.77 -15.61
C ILE A 70 -40.82 33.59 -14.70
N ARG A 71 -39.88 33.11 -13.88
CA ARG A 71 -40.11 32.02 -12.92
C ARG A 71 -41.23 32.38 -11.93
N ALA A 72 -41.22 33.61 -11.40
CA ALA A 72 -42.26 34.10 -10.52
C ALA A 72 -43.63 34.06 -11.21
N ALA A 73 -43.76 34.71 -12.38
CA ALA A 73 -45.00 34.77 -13.14
C ALA A 73 -45.55 33.36 -13.46
N TYR A 74 -44.68 32.46 -13.91
CA TYR A 74 -45.07 31.09 -14.23
C TYR A 74 -45.48 30.28 -12.99
N SER A 75 -44.79 30.48 -11.86
CA SER A 75 -45.11 29.81 -10.61
C SER A 75 -46.46 30.26 -10.05
N PHE A 76 -46.78 31.56 -10.12
CA PHE A 76 -48.12 32.07 -9.75
C PHE A 76 -49.21 31.55 -10.69
N GLN A 77 -48.96 31.53 -12.00
CA GLN A 77 -49.90 30.93 -12.95
C GLN A 77 -50.14 29.44 -12.66
N GLY A 78 -49.07 28.70 -12.33
CA GLY A 78 -49.13 27.31 -11.90
C GLY A 78 -49.89 27.11 -10.59
N ALA A 79 -49.72 28.01 -9.62
CA ALA A 79 -50.45 28.02 -8.36
C ALA A 79 -51.95 28.21 -8.61
N ILE A 80 -52.34 29.23 -9.38
CA ILE A 80 -53.75 29.48 -9.74
C ILE A 80 -54.37 28.23 -10.41
N LYS A 81 -53.66 27.61 -11.36
CA LYS A 81 -54.12 26.36 -12.00
C LYS A 81 -54.25 25.20 -11.01
N ALA A 82 -53.32 25.04 -10.07
CA ALA A 82 -53.36 23.99 -9.07
C ALA A 82 -54.50 24.20 -8.05
N GLN A 83 -54.77 25.46 -7.68
CA GLN A 83 -55.89 25.86 -6.84
C GLN A 83 -57.23 25.51 -7.50
N ASN A 84 -57.40 25.85 -8.78
CA ASN A 84 -58.60 25.50 -9.55
C ASN A 84 -58.82 23.98 -9.64
N LYS A 85 -57.75 23.19 -9.60
CA LYS A 85 -57.79 21.71 -9.60
C LYS A 85 -57.85 21.11 -8.19
N LYS A 86 -58.01 21.92 -7.13
CA LYS A 86 -58.04 21.51 -5.71
C LYS A 86 -56.82 20.69 -5.26
N LYS A 87 -55.65 20.91 -5.88
CA LYS A 87 -54.38 20.24 -5.52
C LYS A 87 -53.61 21.08 -4.50
N HIS A 88 -54.05 21.08 -3.25
CA HIS A 88 -53.54 21.97 -2.19
C HIS A 88 -52.01 21.92 -2.02
N LEU A 89 -51.40 20.73 -1.99
CA LEU A 89 -49.95 20.58 -1.85
C LEU A 89 -49.18 21.21 -3.03
N LEU A 90 -49.68 21.02 -4.25
CA LEU A 90 -49.07 21.59 -5.46
C LEU A 90 -49.23 23.12 -5.50
N PHE A 91 -50.40 23.62 -5.07
CA PHE A 91 -50.65 25.05 -4.90
C PHE A 91 -49.64 25.68 -3.93
N SER A 92 -49.53 25.15 -2.71
CA SER A 92 -48.61 25.69 -1.69
C SER A 92 -47.16 25.66 -2.17
N LYS A 93 -46.73 24.58 -2.84
CA LYS A 93 -45.40 24.50 -3.45
C LYS A 93 -45.18 25.61 -4.49
N LYS A 94 -46.09 25.76 -5.47
CA LYS A 94 -45.95 26.74 -6.55
C LYS A 94 -46.03 28.17 -6.03
N LEU A 95 -46.86 28.43 -5.04
CA LEU A 95 -46.95 29.72 -4.37
C LEU A 95 -45.64 30.08 -3.64
N LEU A 96 -45.07 29.14 -2.87
CA LEU A 96 -43.80 29.34 -2.17
C LEU A 96 -42.66 29.65 -3.14
N VAL A 97 -42.52 28.87 -4.22
CA VAL A 97 -41.50 29.11 -5.27
C VAL A 97 -41.70 30.48 -5.93
N GLY A 98 -42.95 30.87 -6.21
CA GLY A 98 -43.27 32.19 -6.75
C GLY A 98 -42.87 33.34 -5.80
N CYS A 99 -43.15 33.20 -4.51
CA CYS A 99 -42.77 34.17 -3.49
C CYS A 99 -41.24 34.28 -3.35
N LEU A 100 -40.53 33.15 -3.26
CA LEU A 100 -39.05 33.13 -3.20
C LEU A 100 -38.42 33.75 -4.45
N ALA A 101 -39.01 33.53 -5.64
CA ALA A 101 -38.57 34.16 -6.87
C ALA A 101 -38.74 35.69 -6.85
N ILE A 102 -39.86 36.23 -6.36
CA ILE A 102 -40.05 37.68 -6.18
C ILE A 102 -39.01 38.25 -5.21
N ILE A 103 -38.84 37.60 -4.05
CA ILE A 103 -37.88 38.04 -3.03
C ILE A 103 -36.46 38.02 -3.61
N SER A 104 -36.11 37.01 -4.41
CA SER A 104 -34.82 36.94 -5.11
C SER A 104 -34.64 38.08 -6.14
N VAL A 105 -35.67 38.37 -6.95
CA VAL A 105 -35.63 39.49 -7.92
C VAL A 105 -35.46 40.83 -7.20
N ALA A 106 -36.25 41.09 -6.15
CA ALA A 106 -36.14 42.30 -5.34
C ALA A 106 -34.73 42.44 -4.73
N ASN A 107 -34.20 41.37 -4.14
CA ASN A 107 -32.86 41.38 -3.56
C ASN A 107 -31.74 41.51 -4.60
N THR A 108 -31.98 41.21 -5.89
CA THR A 108 -30.96 41.39 -6.93
C THR A 108 -30.58 42.87 -7.07
N PHE A 109 -31.49 43.80 -6.77
CA PHE A 109 -31.24 45.24 -6.78
C PHE A 109 -30.55 45.76 -5.50
N PHE A 110 -30.86 45.16 -4.34
CA PHE A 110 -30.34 45.65 -3.04
C PHE A 110 -29.05 44.94 -2.60
N LYS A 111 -29.02 43.61 -2.68
CA LYS A 111 -27.90 42.75 -2.26
C LYS A 111 -27.89 41.47 -3.10
N HIS A 112 -27.18 41.49 -4.22
CA HIS A 112 -27.11 40.37 -5.16
C HIS A 112 -26.74 39.03 -4.50
N GLN A 113 -25.83 39.02 -3.52
CA GLN A 113 -25.48 37.81 -2.76
C GLN A 113 -26.67 37.20 -2.01
N THR A 114 -27.53 38.04 -1.41
CA THR A 114 -28.76 37.58 -0.74
C THR A 114 -29.75 36.98 -1.74
N ALA A 115 -29.88 37.57 -2.94
CA ALA A 115 -30.69 36.98 -4.01
C ALA A 115 -30.18 35.60 -4.45
N LEU A 116 -28.85 35.43 -4.55
CA LEU A 116 -28.24 34.14 -4.87
C LEU A 116 -28.46 33.09 -3.77
N LEU A 117 -28.36 33.48 -2.49
CA LEU A 117 -28.66 32.59 -1.35
C LEU A 117 -30.10 32.08 -1.42
N ILE A 118 -31.06 33.00 -1.61
CA ILE A 118 -32.50 32.67 -1.65
C ILE A 118 -32.82 31.76 -2.84
N THR A 119 -32.22 32.03 -4.00
CA THR A 119 -32.41 31.20 -5.20
C THR A 119 -31.85 29.80 -5.00
N ASN A 120 -30.62 29.69 -4.47
CA ASN A 120 -30.00 28.39 -4.19
C ASN A 120 -30.74 27.59 -3.13
N ALA A 121 -31.25 28.24 -2.07
CA ALA A 121 -32.08 27.58 -1.07
C ALA A 121 -33.38 27.02 -1.69
N SER A 122 -34.01 27.79 -2.59
CA SER A 122 -35.17 27.32 -3.36
C SER A 122 -34.81 26.12 -4.24
N ASP A 123 -33.67 26.15 -4.92
CA ASP A 123 -33.23 25.07 -5.80
C ASP A 123 -32.84 23.81 -5.01
N VAL A 124 -32.23 23.93 -3.83
CA VAL A 124 -32.00 22.81 -2.89
C VAL A 124 -33.33 22.15 -2.52
N PHE A 125 -34.32 22.95 -2.10
CA PHE A 125 -35.63 22.44 -1.71
C PHE A 125 -36.34 21.73 -2.88
N GLU A 126 -36.33 22.33 -4.07
CA GLU A 126 -36.97 21.73 -5.25
C GLU A 126 -36.31 20.42 -5.69
N ASN A 127 -34.97 20.38 -5.74
CA ASN A 127 -34.22 19.17 -6.10
C ASN A 127 -34.35 18.08 -5.05
N LEU A 128 -34.39 18.42 -3.76
CA LEU A 128 -34.61 17.44 -2.68
C LEU A 128 -36.00 16.82 -2.79
N TRP A 129 -37.02 17.65 -3.00
CA TRP A 129 -38.38 17.18 -3.23
C TRP A 129 -38.47 16.27 -4.47
N GLN A 130 -37.82 16.64 -5.57
CA GLN A 130 -37.79 15.82 -6.77
C GLN A 130 -37.06 14.49 -6.54
N CYS A 131 -35.93 14.50 -5.84
CA CYS A 131 -35.17 13.31 -5.48
C CYS A 131 -36.02 12.32 -4.69
N LEU A 132 -36.74 12.80 -3.66
CA LEU A 132 -37.64 11.96 -2.85
C LEU A 132 -38.74 11.34 -3.69
N ASN A 133 -39.40 12.12 -4.56
CA ASN A 133 -40.47 11.59 -5.42
C ASN A 133 -39.95 10.56 -6.42
N LEU A 134 -38.81 10.81 -7.07
CA LEU A 134 -38.21 9.87 -8.03
C LEU A 134 -37.75 8.58 -7.34
N SER A 135 -37.23 8.70 -6.11
CA SER A 135 -36.86 7.55 -5.28
C SER A 135 -38.07 6.70 -4.92
N MET A 136 -39.18 7.32 -4.51
CA MET A 136 -40.45 6.62 -4.24
C MET A 136 -41.03 5.95 -5.48
N GLN A 137 -40.76 6.47 -6.68
CA GLN A 137 -41.20 5.91 -7.96
C GLN A 137 -40.25 4.84 -8.54
N GLY A 138 -39.15 4.52 -7.86
CA GLY A 138 -38.16 3.54 -8.35
C GLY A 138 -37.24 4.04 -9.46
N HIS A 139 -37.25 5.34 -9.78
CA HIS A 139 -36.41 5.95 -10.80
C HIS A 139 -35.02 6.32 -10.25
N ILE A 140 -34.22 5.30 -9.88
CA ILE A 140 -32.95 5.48 -9.15
C ILE A 140 -31.96 6.39 -9.90
N SER A 141 -31.79 6.22 -11.21
CA SER A 141 -30.85 7.01 -12.02
C SER A 141 -31.16 8.52 -11.99
N ASP A 142 -32.44 8.88 -12.05
CA ASP A 142 -32.86 10.29 -12.02
C ASP A 142 -32.85 10.83 -10.59
N ALA A 143 -33.18 10.01 -9.60
CA ALA A 143 -33.04 10.37 -8.18
C ALA A 143 -31.59 10.70 -7.82
N VAL A 144 -30.61 9.92 -8.34
CA VAL A 144 -29.17 10.20 -8.18
C VAL A 144 -28.78 11.53 -8.82
N SER A 145 -29.27 11.85 -10.03
CA SER A 145 -29.01 13.16 -10.63
C SER A 145 -29.60 14.31 -9.83
N SER A 146 -30.84 14.19 -9.33
CA SER A 146 -31.44 15.20 -8.45
C SER A 146 -30.67 15.35 -7.13
N PHE A 147 -30.18 14.25 -6.57
CA PHE A 147 -29.34 14.28 -5.37
C PHE A 147 -28.00 15.00 -5.60
N LEU A 148 -27.33 14.74 -6.73
CA LEU A 148 -26.13 15.48 -7.12
C LEU A 148 -26.41 16.99 -7.28
N ALA A 149 -27.57 17.37 -7.80
CA ALA A 149 -27.99 18.77 -7.88
C ALA A 149 -28.23 19.40 -6.49
N VAL A 150 -28.76 18.63 -5.52
CA VAL A 150 -28.87 19.06 -4.11
C VAL A 150 -27.50 19.31 -3.51
N ILE A 151 -26.56 18.37 -3.66
CA ILE A 151 -25.18 18.52 -3.15
C ILE A 151 -24.53 19.76 -3.76
N ASN A 152 -24.65 19.92 -5.08
CA ASN A 152 -24.09 21.05 -5.80
C ASN A 152 -24.63 22.41 -5.28
N SER A 153 -25.95 22.52 -5.16
CA SER A 153 -26.61 23.76 -4.72
C SER A 153 -26.33 24.05 -3.24
N SER A 154 -26.23 23.01 -2.40
CA SER A 154 -25.87 23.13 -0.99
C SER A 154 -24.41 23.55 -0.80
N ALA A 155 -23.48 22.94 -1.55
CA ALA A 155 -22.07 23.32 -1.53
C ALA A 155 -21.89 24.79 -1.95
N TYR A 156 -22.64 25.23 -2.97
CA TYR A 156 -22.65 26.63 -3.39
C TYR A 156 -23.25 27.57 -2.33
N LEU A 157 -24.32 27.17 -1.64
CA LEU A 157 -24.90 27.95 -0.54
C LEU A 157 -23.90 28.14 0.61
N VAL A 158 -23.22 27.05 1.00
CA VAL A 158 -22.18 27.08 2.04
C VAL A 158 -21.00 27.94 1.58
N MET A 159 -20.63 27.87 0.32
CA MET A 159 -19.58 28.72 -0.27
C MET A 159 -19.91 30.21 -0.15
N LEU A 160 -21.17 30.60 -0.35
CA LEU A 160 -21.62 31.99 -0.19
C LEU A 160 -21.62 32.44 1.28
N MET A 161 -21.92 31.53 2.22
CA MET A 161 -21.99 31.86 3.65
C MET A 161 -20.63 31.82 4.35
N SER A 162 -19.75 30.92 3.92
CA SER A 162 -18.45 30.64 4.52
C SER A 162 -17.45 30.24 3.42
N PRO A 163 -16.88 31.21 2.69
CA PRO A 163 -15.97 30.93 1.59
C PRO A 163 -14.62 30.43 2.12
N SER A 164 -14.48 29.11 2.24
CA SER A 164 -13.17 28.46 2.39
C SER A 164 -12.71 27.90 1.03
N ILE A 165 -11.40 27.76 0.84
CA ILE A 165 -10.82 27.22 -0.41
C ILE A 165 -11.35 25.81 -0.66
N GLU A 166 -11.50 25.00 0.39
CA GLU A 166 -12.04 23.64 0.32
C GLU A 166 -13.50 23.63 -0.12
N ILE A 167 -14.33 24.53 0.40
CA ILE A 167 -15.75 24.64 0.07
C ILE A 167 -15.92 25.13 -1.38
N ILE A 168 -15.13 26.11 -1.81
CA ILE A 168 -15.13 26.59 -3.20
C ILE A 168 -14.72 25.46 -4.16
N LEU A 169 -13.65 24.72 -3.84
CA LEU A 169 -13.17 23.60 -4.65
C LEU A 169 -14.20 22.47 -4.71
N LEU A 170 -14.84 22.14 -3.59
CA LEU A 170 -15.91 21.14 -3.53
C LEU A 170 -17.09 21.55 -4.42
N ALA A 171 -17.56 22.80 -4.29
CA ALA A 171 -18.66 23.32 -5.11
C ALA A 171 -18.34 23.25 -6.61
N LEU A 172 -17.17 23.73 -7.03
CA LEU A 172 -16.76 23.69 -8.45
C LEU A 172 -16.58 22.27 -8.96
N THR A 173 -16.04 21.35 -8.15
CA THR A 173 -15.89 19.95 -8.53
C THR A 173 -17.25 19.27 -8.71
N CYS A 174 -18.21 19.53 -7.81
CA CYS A 174 -19.58 19.05 -7.96
C CYS A 174 -20.24 19.59 -9.24
N GLN A 175 -20.01 20.87 -9.59
CA GLN A 175 -20.49 21.45 -10.84
C GLN A 175 -19.90 20.74 -12.06
N VAL A 176 -18.58 20.50 -12.09
CA VAL A 176 -17.90 19.75 -13.16
C VAL A 176 -18.53 18.36 -13.34
N MET A 177 -18.70 17.60 -12.25
CA MET A 177 -19.29 16.27 -12.32
C MET A 177 -20.74 16.30 -12.82
N LEU A 178 -21.54 17.26 -12.34
CA LEU A 178 -22.93 17.40 -12.74
C LEU A 178 -23.06 17.76 -14.23
N GLU A 179 -22.29 18.74 -14.71
CA GLU A 179 -22.30 19.19 -16.10
C GLU A 179 -21.78 18.10 -17.06
N LEU A 180 -20.76 17.32 -16.66
CA LEU A 180 -20.31 16.14 -17.43
C LEU A 180 -21.39 15.06 -17.50
N SER A 181 -22.04 14.77 -16.37
CA SER A 181 -23.14 13.79 -16.33
C SER A 181 -24.30 14.23 -17.23
N GLN A 182 -24.66 15.52 -17.20
CA GLN A 182 -25.68 16.10 -18.07
C GLN A 182 -25.26 16.09 -19.54
N SER A 183 -24.00 16.41 -19.85
CA SER A 183 -23.46 16.33 -21.21
C SER A 183 -23.60 14.93 -21.79
N ILE A 184 -23.22 13.89 -21.04
CA ILE A 184 -23.40 12.49 -21.44
C ILE A 184 -24.89 12.15 -21.66
N LYS A 185 -25.79 12.64 -20.78
CA LYS A 185 -27.24 12.43 -20.94
C LYS A 185 -27.79 13.10 -22.20
N GLU A 186 -27.33 14.29 -22.55
CA GLU A 186 -27.78 15.00 -23.77
C GLU A 186 -27.23 14.38 -25.05
N PHE A 187 -25.97 13.90 -25.05
CA PHE A 187 -25.44 13.14 -26.19
C PHE A 187 -26.23 11.85 -26.46
N LYS A 188 -26.65 11.14 -25.40
CA LYS A 188 -27.51 9.95 -25.55
C LYS A 188 -28.90 10.24 -26.13
N LYS A 189 -29.34 11.50 -26.14
CA LYS A 189 -30.64 11.94 -26.70
C LYS A 189 -30.50 12.59 -28.08
N ASP A 190 -29.33 12.52 -28.70
CA ASP A 190 -29.00 13.24 -29.95
C ASP A 190 -29.12 14.78 -29.82
N ASN A 191 -28.99 15.31 -28.61
CA ASN A 191 -28.99 16.75 -28.32
C ASN A 191 -27.56 17.29 -28.31
N TYR A 192 -26.90 17.26 -29.47
CA TYR A 192 -25.47 17.57 -29.59
C TYR A 192 -25.11 19.00 -29.13
N ILE A 193 -25.96 20.00 -29.40
CA ILE A 193 -25.69 21.40 -29.04
C ILE A 193 -25.65 21.56 -27.52
N GLU A 194 -26.65 21.04 -26.83
CA GLU A 194 -26.73 21.04 -25.37
C GLU A 194 -25.60 20.20 -24.76
N GLY A 195 -25.33 19.02 -25.32
CA GLY A 195 -24.23 18.15 -24.89
C GLY A 195 -22.88 18.86 -24.94
N VAL A 196 -22.57 19.56 -26.04
CA VAL A 196 -21.34 20.35 -26.21
C VAL A 196 -21.33 21.56 -25.26
N GLY A 197 -22.43 22.30 -25.14
CA GLY A 197 -22.49 23.44 -24.22
C GLY A 197 -22.26 23.05 -22.76
N LYS A 198 -22.82 21.91 -22.33
CA LYS A 198 -22.60 21.33 -21.01
C LYS A 198 -21.15 20.89 -20.79
N LEU A 199 -20.54 20.27 -21.80
CA LEU A 199 -19.12 19.91 -21.76
C LEU A 199 -18.21 21.14 -21.65
N LEU A 200 -18.45 22.16 -22.47
CA LEU A 200 -17.71 23.42 -22.43
C LEU A 200 -17.86 24.14 -21.09
N MET A 201 -19.08 24.18 -20.53
CA MET A 201 -19.32 24.78 -19.22
C MET A 201 -18.57 24.02 -18.13
N SER A 202 -18.58 22.68 -18.17
CA SER A 202 -17.75 21.85 -17.29
C SER A 202 -16.26 22.22 -17.39
N SER A 203 -15.73 22.38 -18.60
CA SER A 203 -14.33 22.79 -18.81
C SER A 203 -14.03 24.17 -18.21
N VAL A 204 -14.94 25.14 -18.35
CA VAL A 204 -14.82 26.46 -17.71
C VAL A 204 -14.79 26.33 -16.18
N ARG A 205 -15.64 25.49 -15.59
CA ARG A 205 -15.65 25.23 -14.14
C ARG A 205 -14.39 24.51 -13.66
N GLY A 206 -13.88 23.57 -14.45
CA GLY A 206 -12.59 22.93 -14.19
C GLY A 206 -11.43 23.93 -14.20
N TYR A 207 -11.44 24.84 -15.17
CA TYR A 207 -10.46 25.93 -15.23
C TYR A 207 -10.57 26.86 -14.01
N GLN A 208 -11.78 27.23 -13.61
CA GLN A 208 -12.02 28.03 -12.39
C GLN A 208 -11.61 27.31 -11.10
N ALA A 209 -11.70 25.97 -11.06
CA ALA A 209 -11.28 25.17 -9.92
C ALA A 209 -9.76 25.09 -9.77
N LEU A 210 -9.00 25.26 -10.87
CA LEU A 210 -7.57 25.02 -10.90
C LEU A 210 -6.76 25.87 -9.90
N PRO A 211 -6.98 27.19 -9.75
CA PRO A 211 -6.27 27.98 -8.74
C PRO A 211 -6.56 27.50 -7.30
N TYR A 212 -7.81 27.16 -7.00
CA TYR A 212 -8.19 26.65 -5.67
C TYR A 212 -7.60 25.27 -5.41
N LEU A 213 -7.53 24.42 -6.43
CA LEU A 213 -6.87 23.12 -6.36
C LEU A 213 -5.37 23.29 -6.09
N GLN A 214 -4.71 24.25 -6.75
CA GLN A 214 -3.29 24.54 -6.54
C GLN A 214 -3.03 25.04 -5.11
N VAL A 215 -3.84 25.97 -4.60
CA VAL A 215 -3.69 26.48 -3.22
C VAL A 215 -4.03 25.39 -2.20
N SER A 216 -5.12 24.66 -2.38
CA SER A 216 -5.49 23.52 -1.51
C SER A 216 -4.39 22.46 -1.50
N TYR A 217 -3.81 22.14 -2.67
CA TYR A 217 -2.67 21.25 -2.79
C TYR A 217 -1.45 21.78 -2.05
N GLN A 218 -1.17 23.09 -2.08
CA GLN A 218 -0.05 23.67 -1.32
C GLN A 218 -0.29 23.64 0.19
N VAL A 219 -1.49 24.03 0.64
CA VAL A 219 -1.87 24.08 2.07
C VAL A 219 -1.89 22.68 2.67
N HIS A 220 -2.44 21.72 1.93
CA HIS A 220 -2.61 20.35 2.39
C HIS A 220 -1.58 19.39 1.78
N LYS A 221 -0.47 19.89 1.21
CA LYS A 221 0.50 19.09 0.45
C LYS A 221 0.94 17.85 1.22
N GLU A 222 1.27 18.01 2.49
CA GLU A 222 1.74 16.92 3.34
C GLU A 222 0.63 15.91 3.66
N LYS A 223 -0.59 16.39 3.97
CA LYS A 223 -1.77 15.54 4.21
C LYS A 223 -2.20 14.78 2.96
N ILE A 224 -2.23 15.46 1.80
CA ILE A 224 -2.56 14.86 0.51
C ILE A 224 -1.46 13.89 0.09
N SER A 225 -0.18 14.26 0.21
CA SER A 225 0.94 13.38 -0.13
C SER A 225 0.95 12.13 0.74
N SER A 226 0.75 12.27 2.06
CA SER A 226 0.64 11.12 2.96
C SER A 226 -0.59 10.26 2.67
N PHE A 227 -1.75 10.86 2.37
CA PHE A 227 -2.95 10.14 1.95
C PHE A 227 -2.74 9.38 0.63
N ILE A 228 -2.23 10.03 -0.42
CA ILE A 228 -1.93 9.40 -1.72
C ILE A 228 -0.91 8.28 -1.53
N THR A 229 0.14 8.50 -0.74
CA THR A 229 1.16 7.50 -0.43
C THR A 229 0.51 6.29 0.25
N LYS A 230 -0.36 6.51 1.25
CA LYS A 230 -1.12 5.44 1.92
C LYS A 230 -2.04 4.69 0.96
N GLN A 231 -2.74 5.38 0.07
CA GLN A 231 -3.61 4.71 -0.93
C GLN A 231 -2.79 3.91 -1.94
N ARG A 232 -1.66 4.45 -2.43
CA ARG A 232 -0.72 3.72 -3.28
C ARG A 232 -0.19 2.47 -2.59
N GLU A 233 0.17 2.56 -1.31
CA GLU A 233 0.59 1.41 -0.49
C GLU A 233 -0.54 0.38 -0.35
N ASN A 234 -1.80 0.80 -0.13
CA ASN A 234 -2.96 -0.10 -0.07
C ASN A 234 -3.17 -0.84 -1.40
N ILE A 235 -3.16 -0.10 -2.51
CA ILE A 235 -3.38 -0.65 -3.85
C ILE A 235 -2.24 -1.60 -4.23
N ALA A 236 -0.98 -1.21 -4.01
CA ALA A 236 0.17 -2.07 -4.26
C ALA A 236 0.10 -3.38 -3.46
N ARG A 237 -0.30 -3.31 -2.18
CA ARG A 237 -0.53 -4.52 -1.36
C ARG A 237 -1.63 -5.40 -1.92
N ALA A 238 -2.75 -4.83 -2.37
CA ALA A 238 -3.83 -5.59 -2.98
C ALA A 238 -3.36 -6.32 -4.25
N PHE A 239 -2.58 -5.66 -5.12
CA PHE A 239 -2.01 -6.30 -6.31
C PHE A 239 -0.99 -7.39 -5.97
N HIS A 240 -0.12 -7.19 -4.99
CA HIS A 240 0.81 -8.23 -4.55
C HIS A 240 0.09 -9.42 -3.90
N PHE A 241 -1.00 -9.19 -3.16
CA PHE A 241 -1.83 -10.28 -2.62
C PHE A 241 -2.55 -11.04 -3.74
N ALA A 242 -3.08 -10.34 -4.73
CA ALA A 242 -3.64 -10.96 -5.93
C ALA A 242 -2.58 -11.78 -6.68
N ALA A 243 -1.39 -11.22 -6.88
CA ALA A 243 -0.25 -11.92 -7.48
C ALA A 243 0.09 -13.20 -6.69
N ALA A 244 0.19 -13.13 -5.36
CA ALA A 244 0.44 -14.28 -4.51
C ALA A 244 -0.63 -15.38 -4.65
N SER A 245 -1.89 -14.97 -4.74
CA SER A 245 -3.03 -15.87 -4.93
C SER A 245 -2.99 -16.55 -6.31
N LEU A 246 -2.68 -15.79 -7.36
CA LEU A 246 -2.50 -16.30 -8.73
C LEU A 246 -1.29 -17.24 -8.83
N ALA A 247 -0.23 -16.98 -8.08
CA ALA A 247 0.97 -17.83 -8.04
C ALA A 247 0.74 -19.13 -7.23
N SER A 248 -0.27 -19.17 -6.36
CA SER A 248 -0.47 -20.28 -5.42
C SER A 248 -0.60 -21.65 -6.10
N PRO A 249 -1.33 -21.81 -7.24
CA PRO A 249 -1.37 -23.09 -7.95
C PRO A 249 -0.01 -23.50 -8.51
N PHE A 250 0.79 -22.55 -9.02
CA PHE A 250 2.16 -22.82 -9.48
C PHE A 250 3.04 -23.29 -8.31
N TRP A 251 3.03 -22.59 -7.17
CA TRP A 251 3.82 -23.01 -6.01
C TRP A 251 3.37 -24.34 -5.43
N TRP A 252 2.06 -24.60 -5.39
CA TRP A 252 1.52 -25.91 -4.99
C TRP A 252 2.04 -27.01 -5.92
N TYR A 253 1.99 -26.77 -7.24
CA TYR A 253 2.50 -27.68 -8.25
C TYR A 253 4.00 -27.95 -8.05
N THR A 254 4.81 -26.89 -7.91
CA THR A 254 6.25 -27.02 -7.69
C THR A 254 6.56 -27.80 -6.42
N GLU A 255 5.80 -27.58 -5.34
CA GLU A 255 5.96 -28.33 -4.10
C GLU A 255 5.70 -29.84 -4.32
N LYS A 256 4.71 -30.20 -5.13
CA LYS A 256 4.44 -31.60 -5.48
C LYS A 256 5.53 -32.18 -6.38
N ALA A 257 6.00 -31.43 -7.37
CA ALA A 257 7.12 -31.85 -8.22
C ALA A 257 8.38 -32.09 -7.38
N VAL A 258 8.74 -31.18 -6.47
CA VAL A 258 9.86 -31.36 -5.54
C VAL A 258 9.65 -32.59 -4.65
N ARG A 259 8.42 -32.85 -4.18
CA ARG A 259 8.12 -34.08 -3.41
C ARG A 259 8.32 -35.35 -4.23
N VAL A 260 7.96 -35.37 -5.52
CA VAL A 260 8.16 -36.55 -6.39
C VAL A 260 9.64 -36.94 -6.44
N PHE A 261 10.54 -35.96 -6.57
CA PHE A 261 11.99 -36.19 -6.66
C PHE A 261 12.72 -36.23 -5.31
N SER A 262 12.04 -35.89 -4.22
CA SER A 262 12.60 -35.93 -2.87
C SER A 262 12.76 -37.38 -2.36
N PRO A 263 13.70 -37.69 -1.48
CA PRO A 263 13.75 -38.98 -0.79
C PRO A 263 12.43 -39.33 -0.09
N ILE A 264 12.07 -40.62 -0.05
CA ILE A 264 10.88 -41.10 0.65
C ILE A 264 11.18 -41.19 2.14
N ARG A 265 10.49 -40.37 2.94
CA ARG A 265 10.58 -40.32 4.40
C ARG A 265 9.18 -40.55 4.97
N LEU A 266 8.89 -41.77 5.38
CA LEU A 266 7.56 -42.14 5.89
C LEU A 266 7.23 -41.41 7.19
N ASN A 267 5.94 -41.17 7.43
CA ASN A 267 5.41 -40.52 8.64
C ASN A 267 5.85 -39.05 8.82
N LYS A 268 6.37 -38.39 7.78
CA LYS A 268 6.58 -36.94 7.81
C LYS A 268 5.26 -36.20 7.51
N PRO A 269 5.05 -34.97 8.01
CA PRO A 269 3.81 -34.21 7.83
C PRO A 269 3.30 -34.08 6.39
N ASP A 270 4.19 -34.19 5.41
CA ASP A 270 3.87 -34.07 3.99
C ASP A 270 4.10 -35.36 3.19
N GLN A 271 4.33 -36.51 3.83
CA GLN A 271 4.51 -37.83 3.20
C GLN A 271 3.60 -38.87 3.84
N CYS A 272 3.33 -39.96 3.12
CA CYS A 272 2.43 -41.01 3.61
C CYS A 272 3.10 -41.88 4.70
N SER A 273 2.30 -42.61 5.47
CA SER A 273 2.80 -43.53 6.49
C SER A 273 3.31 -44.85 5.90
N SER A 274 2.88 -45.23 4.69
CA SER A 274 3.36 -46.43 3.99
C SER A 274 4.04 -46.10 2.66
N TYR A 275 5.04 -46.93 2.31
CA TYR A 275 5.81 -46.79 1.07
C TYR A 275 4.91 -46.89 -0.18
N ILE A 276 4.00 -47.88 -0.20
CA ILE A 276 3.10 -48.10 -1.34
C ILE A 276 2.18 -46.89 -1.55
N GLN A 277 1.62 -46.33 -0.47
CA GLN A 277 0.80 -45.12 -0.56
C GLN A 277 1.62 -43.92 -1.05
N GLU A 278 2.86 -43.76 -0.56
CA GLU A 278 3.71 -42.65 -1.00
C GLU A 278 4.05 -42.75 -2.49
N ILE A 279 4.38 -43.94 -2.98
CA ILE A 279 4.62 -44.17 -4.41
C ILE A 279 3.36 -43.87 -5.22
N ALA A 280 2.19 -44.37 -4.80
CA ALA A 280 0.93 -44.11 -5.48
C ALA A 280 0.60 -42.60 -5.55
N VAL A 281 0.80 -41.87 -4.45
CA VAL A 281 0.59 -40.41 -4.40
C VAL A 281 1.56 -39.66 -5.33
N ARG A 282 2.83 -40.09 -5.39
CA ARG A 282 3.82 -39.48 -6.28
C ARG A 282 3.51 -39.75 -7.75
N VAL A 283 3.12 -40.97 -8.11
CA VAL A 283 2.65 -41.30 -9.46
C VAL A 283 1.44 -40.44 -9.82
N PHE A 284 0.47 -40.34 -8.91
CA PHE A 284 -0.70 -39.49 -9.10
C PHE A 284 -0.33 -38.01 -9.33
N TYR A 285 0.56 -37.44 -8.51
CA TYR A 285 1.03 -36.06 -8.71
C TYR A 285 1.78 -35.88 -10.03
N SER A 286 2.61 -36.84 -10.45
CA SER A 286 3.28 -36.82 -11.75
C SER A 286 2.28 -36.85 -12.92
N MET A 287 1.21 -37.64 -12.80
CA MET A 287 0.15 -37.68 -13.81
C MET A 287 -0.66 -36.39 -13.87
N LEU A 288 -0.94 -35.76 -12.71
CA LEU A 288 -1.58 -34.45 -12.65
C LEU A 288 -0.66 -33.32 -13.14
N ALA A 289 0.66 -33.53 -13.12
CA ALA A 289 1.58 -32.45 -13.40
C ALA A 289 1.43 -31.91 -14.84
N PHE A 290 1.28 -32.81 -15.81
CA PHE A 290 1.17 -32.44 -17.21
C PHE A 290 -0.11 -31.64 -17.57
N PRO A 291 -1.34 -32.07 -17.21
CA PRO A 291 -2.56 -31.35 -17.57
C PRO A 291 -2.71 -29.99 -16.88
N PHE A 292 -2.11 -29.80 -15.70
CA PHE A 292 -2.18 -28.51 -14.98
C PHE A 292 -1.10 -27.51 -15.42
N LEU A 293 -0.03 -27.96 -16.10
CA LEU A 293 1.07 -27.09 -16.50
C LEU A 293 0.60 -25.86 -17.33
N PRO A 294 -0.24 -25.98 -18.38
CA PRO A 294 -0.69 -24.82 -19.14
C PRO A 294 -1.46 -23.80 -18.29
N ALA A 295 -2.34 -24.28 -17.40
CA ALA A 295 -3.10 -23.41 -16.50
C ALA A 295 -2.18 -22.69 -15.51
N THR A 296 -1.19 -23.39 -14.92
CA THR A 296 -0.22 -22.76 -14.03
C THR A 296 0.62 -21.71 -14.75
N LEU A 297 1.08 -21.98 -15.99
CA LEU A 297 1.83 -21.01 -16.80
C LEU A 297 1.00 -19.76 -17.10
N ALA A 298 -0.27 -19.93 -17.47
CA ALA A 298 -1.18 -18.80 -17.71
C ALA A 298 -1.38 -17.93 -16.45
N LEU A 299 -1.54 -18.57 -15.28
CA LEU A 299 -1.66 -17.86 -14.00
C LEU A 299 -0.36 -17.16 -13.61
N THR A 300 0.82 -17.75 -13.86
CA THR A 300 2.12 -17.11 -13.63
C THR A 300 2.31 -15.87 -14.51
N LEU A 301 1.80 -15.86 -15.75
CA LEU A 301 1.80 -14.66 -16.59
C LEU A 301 0.92 -13.55 -15.99
N ALA A 302 -0.29 -13.91 -15.54
CA ALA A 302 -1.21 -12.96 -14.88
C ALA A 302 -0.63 -12.43 -13.55
N GLU A 303 0.03 -13.29 -12.78
CA GLU A 303 0.82 -12.90 -11.61
C GLU A 303 1.87 -11.86 -11.99
N GLY A 304 2.66 -12.10 -13.04
CA GLY A 304 3.69 -11.19 -13.53
C GLY A 304 3.14 -9.78 -13.80
N VAL A 305 1.99 -9.69 -14.47
CA VAL A 305 1.29 -8.42 -14.71
C VAL A 305 0.91 -7.74 -13.39
N CYS A 306 0.35 -8.49 -12.43
CA CYS A 306 -0.01 -7.95 -11.11
C CYS A 306 1.23 -7.44 -10.36
N ARG A 307 2.36 -8.15 -10.41
CA ARG A 307 3.63 -7.71 -9.81
C ARG A 307 4.18 -6.45 -10.48
N ILE A 308 4.14 -6.35 -11.81
CA ILE A 308 4.56 -5.13 -12.53
C ILE A 308 3.74 -3.93 -12.07
N ALA A 309 2.41 -4.08 -12.03
CA ALA A 309 1.50 -3.02 -11.56
C ALA A 309 1.80 -2.64 -10.10
N ALA A 310 1.94 -3.64 -9.23
CA ALA A 310 2.21 -3.41 -7.82
C ALA A 310 3.51 -2.64 -7.60
N ASN A 311 4.62 -3.07 -8.20
CA ASN A 311 5.93 -2.42 -8.06
C ASN A 311 5.95 -1.01 -8.68
N SER A 312 5.19 -0.77 -9.75
CA SER A 312 5.06 0.57 -10.36
C SER A 312 4.30 1.55 -9.47
N ILE A 313 3.32 1.06 -8.70
CA ILE A 313 2.49 1.88 -7.81
C ILE A 313 3.17 2.07 -6.45
N GLN A 314 3.91 1.08 -5.97
CA GLN A 314 4.48 1.04 -4.63
C GLN A 314 5.49 2.17 -4.40
N PRO A 315 5.31 3.03 -3.39
CA PRO A 315 6.20 4.17 -3.16
C PRO A 315 7.49 3.82 -2.42
N LYS A 316 7.54 2.67 -1.72
CA LYS A 316 8.65 2.25 -0.86
C LYS A 316 9.11 0.85 -1.26
N PRO A 317 10.38 0.47 -1.06
CA PRO A 317 10.87 -0.85 -1.45
C PRO A 317 10.45 -1.96 -0.46
N PHE A 318 9.41 -1.78 0.34
CA PHE A 318 8.93 -2.74 1.33
C PHE A 318 7.46 -2.52 1.65
N PHE A 319 6.86 -3.49 2.32
CA PHE A 319 5.56 -3.34 2.98
C PHE A 319 5.72 -2.96 4.44
N TYR A 320 4.78 -2.18 4.94
CA TYR A 320 4.63 -1.88 6.36
C TYR A 320 3.24 -2.29 6.81
N LEU A 321 3.15 -3.07 7.88
CA LEU A 321 1.90 -3.37 8.59
C LEU A 321 2.06 -3.05 10.07
N LYS A 322 1.04 -2.40 10.65
CA LYS A 322 0.95 -2.24 12.10
C LYS A 322 0.49 -3.57 12.73
N GLY A 323 1.14 -3.94 13.82
CA GLY A 323 0.73 -5.02 14.72
C GLY A 323 -0.39 -4.60 15.67
N LYS A 324 -0.72 -5.48 16.60
CA LYS A 324 -1.71 -5.24 17.66
C LYS A 324 -1.06 -4.81 18.98
N ALA A 325 0.22 -5.13 19.18
CA ALA A 325 0.95 -4.68 20.36
C ALA A 325 1.13 -3.16 20.36
N GLU A 326 1.19 -2.60 21.57
CA GLU A 326 1.55 -1.21 21.76
C GLU A 326 3.05 -0.99 21.50
N GLU A 327 3.39 0.24 21.11
CA GLU A 327 4.77 0.65 20.90
C GLU A 327 5.49 0.74 22.25
N LYS A 328 6.68 0.16 22.34
CA LYS A 328 7.51 0.26 23.54
C LYS A 328 8.10 1.67 23.64
N THR A 329 7.74 2.39 24.70
CA THR A 329 8.08 3.82 24.90
C THR A 329 9.22 4.07 25.89
N SER A 330 9.88 3.02 26.37
CA SER A 330 11.03 3.11 27.27
C SER A 330 12.18 2.23 26.80
N ILE A 331 13.38 2.79 26.73
CA ILE A 331 14.63 2.04 26.58
C ILE A 331 14.88 1.32 27.92
N GLY A 332 14.69 0.01 27.95
CA GLY A 332 15.08 -0.80 29.11
C GLY A 332 16.60 -0.89 29.21
N LYS A 333 17.14 -1.48 30.30
CA LYS A 333 18.61 -1.65 30.49
C LYS A 333 19.34 -2.36 29.35
N ASN A 334 18.61 -3.11 28.53
CA ASN A 334 19.16 -3.84 27.40
C ASN A 334 18.14 -3.88 26.27
N ILE A 335 18.63 -3.92 25.04
CA ILE A 335 17.86 -4.34 23.87
C ILE A 335 18.17 -5.79 23.54
N LYS A 336 17.15 -6.56 23.12
CA LYS A 336 17.32 -7.90 22.55
C LYS A 336 16.96 -7.91 21.07
N ILE A 337 17.85 -8.40 20.23
CA ILE A 337 17.58 -8.59 18.79
C ILE A 337 17.72 -10.09 18.47
N PHE A 338 16.77 -10.64 17.73
CA PHE A 338 16.80 -12.01 17.24
C PHE A 338 17.04 -11.98 15.74
N THR A 339 18.01 -12.74 15.24
CA THR A 339 18.23 -12.93 13.80
C THR A 339 18.28 -14.41 13.44
N MET A 340 17.74 -14.78 12.27
CA MET A 340 17.74 -16.16 11.79
C MET A 340 17.40 -16.23 10.29
N ASN A 341 18.20 -16.94 9.50
CA ASN A 341 17.77 -17.44 8.20
C ASN A 341 16.78 -18.61 8.44
N VAL A 342 15.56 -18.49 7.94
CA VAL A 342 14.47 -19.47 8.22
C VAL A 342 14.16 -20.40 7.05
N CYS A 343 14.88 -20.26 5.93
CA CYS A 343 14.66 -21.02 4.69
C CYS A 343 13.16 -21.12 4.33
N ALA A 344 12.44 -19.99 4.35
CA ALA A 344 11.01 -19.90 4.08
C ALA A 344 10.74 -19.57 2.60
N VAL A 345 11.37 -20.35 1.73
CA VAL A 345 11.21 -20.29 0.27
C VAL A 345 9.94 -21.03 -0.18
N ALA A 346 9.28 -20.51 -1.22
CA ALA A 346 8.04 -21.08 -1.75
C ALA A 346 8.27 -22.41 -2.48
N GLY A 347 7.20 -23.10 -2.89
CA GLY A 347 7.29 -24.23 -3.82
C GLY A 347 7.99 -25.47 -3.30
N GLY A 348 8.16 -25.61 -1.98
CA GLY A 348 8.87 -26.75 -1.39
C GLY A 348 10.38 -26.75 -1.62
N PHE A 349 10.93 -25.65 -2.15
CA PHE A 349 12.36 -25.51 -2.43
C PHE A 349 13.24 -25.55 -1.17
N SER A 350 12.68 -25.41 0.03
CA SER A 350 13.42 -25.56 1.29
C SER A 350 14.03 -26.97 1.44
N ARG A 351 13.43 -27.98 0.79
CA ARG A 351 13.98 -29.34 0.75
C ARG A 351 15.26 -29.40 -0.09
N LEU A 352 15.32 -28.62 -1.16
CA LEU A 352 16.45 -28.60 -2.09
C LEU A 352 17.57 -27.65 -1.63
N PHE A 353 17.21 -26.53 -1.00
CA PHE A 353 18.17 -25.51 -0.58
C PHE A 353 18.57 -25.58 0.89
N GLY A 354 17.84 -26.32 1.73
CA GLY A 354 18.18 -26.45 3.15
C GLY A 354 17.99 -27.85 3.72
N GLY A 355 17.51 -28.82 2.94
CA GLY A 355 17.22 -30.17 3.47
C GLY A 355 16.08 -30.23 4.50
N VAL A 356 15.30 -29.14 4.65
CA VAL A 356 14.24 -29.01 5.67
C VAL A 356 12.83 -29.07 5.09
N ALA A 357 11.85 -29.40 5.94
CA ALA A 357 10.43 -29.37 5.60
C ALA A 357 9.99 -28.02 4.99
N PRO A 358 8.93 -27.97 4.17
CA PRO A 358 8.32 -26.70 3.76
C PRO A 358 7.91 -25.83 4.95
N TRP A 359 8.06 -24.50 4.82
CA TRP A 359 7.82 -23.54 5.91
C TRP A 359 6.46 -23.70 6.60
N LYS A 360 5.43 -24.12 5.87
CA LYS A 360 4.07 -24.31 6.40
C LYS A 360 3.99 -25.33 7.53
N TYR A 361 4.94 -26.26 7.61
CA TYR A 361 5.04 -27.28 8.66
C TYR A 361 6.01 -26.91 9.79
N ARG A 362 6.76 -25.80 9.65
CA ARG A 362 7.75 -25.33 10.64
C ARG A 362 7.39 -23.98 11.26
N LYS A 363 6.40 -23.28 10.68
CA LYS A 363 6.11 -21.87 11.00
C LYS A 363 5.79 -21.68 12.48
N ASP A 364 5.07 -22.62 13.08
CA ASP A 364 4.59 -22.48 14.46
C ASP A 364 5.75 -22.69 15.44
N GLU A 365 6.66 -23.61 15.14
CA GLU A 365 7.92 -23.79 15.86
C GLU A 365 8.83 -22.57 15.73
N ILE A 366 8.96 -21.98 14.53
CA ILE A 366 9.71 -20.73 14.30
C ILE A 366 9.12 -19.60 15.15
N ILE A 367 7.79 -19.42 15.11
CA ILE A 367 7.07 -18.40 15.89
C ILE A 367 7.30 -18.64 17.39
N ASN A 368 7.10 -19.86 17.88
CA ASN A 368 7.28 -20.21 19.29
C ASN A 368 8.74 -20.00 19.74
N GLN A 369 9.71 -20.34 18.91
CA GLN A 369 11.12 -20.10 19.17
C GLN A 369 11.37 -18.59 19.34
N ILE A 370 10.89 -17.74 18.42
CA ILE A 370 11.01 -16.28 18.53
C ILE A 370 10.35 -15.76 19.82
N LEU A 371 9.11 -16.16 20.09
CA LEU A 371 8.35 -15.75 21.27
C LEU A 371 9.05 -16.15 22.58
N SER A 372 9.63 -17.34 22.63
CA SER A 372 10.35 -17.84 23.82
C SER A 372 11.59 -17.00 24.17
N GLN A 373 12.24 -16.40 23.18
CA GLN A 373 13.42 -15.55 23.41
C GLN A 373 13.04 -14.13 23.87
N LYS A 374 11.77 -13.74 23.67
CA LYS A 374 11.22 -12.41 23.96
C LYS A 374 12.10 -11.26 23.43
N PRO A 375 12.51 -11.27 22.14
CA PRO A 375 13.30 -10.18 21.60
C PRO A 375 12.47 -8.90 21.47
N ASP A 376 13.15 -7.77 21.39
CA ASP A 376 12.54 -6.47 21.07
C ASP A 376 12.45 -6.25 19.56
N VAL A 377 13.41 -6.80 18.82
CA VAL A 377 13.49 -6.73 17.35
C VAL A 377 13.79 -8.11 16.78
N VAL A 378 13.14 -8.45 15.68
CA VAL A 378 13.32 -9.71 14.93
C VAL A 378 13.76 -9.36 13.52
N CYS A 379 14.82 -10.01 13.03
CA CYS A 379 15.34 -9.88 11.68
C CYS A 379 15.49 -11.28 11.05
N LEU A 380 14.57 -11.67 10.17
CA LEU A 380 14.65 -12.98 9.50
C LEU A 380 15.15 -12.81 8.07
N GLN A 381 15.90 -13.79 7.59
CA GLN A 381 16.33 -13.95 6.20
C GLN A 381 15.57 -15.12 5.55
N GLU A 382 15.54 -15.13 4.21
CA GLU A 382 14.83 -16.12 3.38
C GLU A 382 13.32 -16.27 3.60
N VAL A 383 12.64 -15.19 3.98
CA VAL A 383 11.17 -15.09 3.95
C VAL A 383 10.71 -14.65 2.55
N ASN A 384 11.08 -15.42 1.52
CA ASN A 384 10.80 -15.07 0.12
C ASN A 384 9.33 -15.30 -0.25
N ASP A 385 8.66 -16.28 0.38
CA ASP A 385 7.23 -16.51 0.21
C ASP A 385 6.42 -15.46 0.99
N ILE A 386 5.63 -14.66 0.27
CA ILE A 386 4.78 -13.63 0.85
C ILE A 386 3.71 -14.22 1.80
N ASN A 387 3.25 -15.45 1.55
CA ASN A 387 2.32 -16.14 2.45
C ASN A 387 3.00 -16.55 3.76
N ALA A 388 4.29 -16.91 3.72
CA ALA A 388 5.08 -17.14 4.92
C ALA A 388 5.23 -15.86 5.74
N ALA A 389 5.53 -14.73 5.08
CA ALA A 389 5.61 -13.42 5.75
C ALA A 389 4.29 -13.04 6.45
N TYR A 390 3.14 -13.24 5.80
CA TYR A 390 1.83 -13.03 6.43
C TYR A 390 1.57 -13.98 7.60
N ALA A 391 1.99 -15.25 7.48
CA ALA A 391 1.86 -16.24 8.56
C ALA A 391 2.70 -15.84 9.78
N PHE A 392 3.95 -15.43 9.60
CA PHE A 392 4.81 -14.93 10.68
C PHE A 392 4.24 -13.65 11.30
N LYS A 393 3.77 -12.70 10.49
CA LYS A 393 3.10 -11.49 10.99
C LYS A 393 1.89 -11.86 11.86
N LYS A 394 1.05 -12.80 11.42
CA LYS A 394 -0.13 -13.24 12.18
C LYS A 394 0.26 -13.92 13.50
N GLY A 395 1.31 -14.73 13.50
CA GLY A 395 1.81 -15.39 14.73
C GLY A 395 2.44 -14.42 15.74
N LEU A 396 2.99 -13.31 15.26
CA LEU A 396 3.76 -12.36 16.07
C LEU A 396 3.00 -11.05 16.39
N GLU A 397 1.85 -10.77 15.77
CA GLU A 397 1.20 -9.44 15.83
C GLU A 397 0.78 -9.00 17.23
N ASN A 398 0.59 -9.93 18.16
CA ASN A 398 0.24 -9.60 19.55
C ASN A 398 1.44 -9.14 20.38
N GLU A 399 2.67 -9.41 19.92
CA GLU A 399 3.90 -9.07 20.64
C GLU A 399 4.69 -7.92 20.02
N TYR A 400 4.48 -7.62 18.73
CA TYR A 400 5.22 -6.59 18.01
C TYR A 400 4.27 -5.56 17.40
N ALA A 401 4.69 -4.29 17.44
CA ALA A 401 3.90 -3.15 16.96
C ALA A 401 4.13 -2.87 15.47
N HIS A 402 5.30 -3.21 14.93
CA HIS A 402 5.68 -2.88 13.55
C HIS A 402 6.20 -4.10 12.80
N PHE A 403 5.76 -4.25 11.55
CA PHE A 403 6.19 -5.32 10.65
C PHE A 403 6.60 -4.76 9.30
N TYR A 404 7.75 -5.21 8.80
CA TYR A 404 8.25 -4.89 7.47
C TYR A 404 8.67 -6.15 6.73
N PHE A 405 8.21 -6.33 5.50
CA PHE A 405 8.54 -7.48 4.67
C PHE A 405 8.31 -7.18 3.19
N ASN A 406 8.51 -8.17 2.32
CA ASN A 406 8.54 -7.99 0.87
C ASN A 406 9.58 -6.93 0.45
N VAL A 407 10.69 -6.89 1.18
CA VAL A 407 11.73 -5.88 1.01
C VAL A 407 12.47 -6.12 -0.32
N GLY A 408 12.68 -5.07 -1.10
CA GLY A 408 13.37 -5.16 -2.39
C GLY A 408 12.60 -5.96 -3.46
N SER A 409 11.28 -6.07 -3.38
CA SER A 409 10.50 -6.71 -4.45
C SER A 409 10.76 -6.06 -5.83
N LYS A 410 10.85 -6.89 -6.88
CA LYS A 410 10.91 -6.45 -8.28
C LYS A 410 9.87 -7.24 -9.10
N PRO A 411 9.50 -6.78 -10.30
CA PRO A 411 8.46 -7.45 -11.10
C PRO A 411 8.76 -8.91 -11.45
N PHE A 412 10.02 -9.23 -11.77
CA PHE A 412 10.44 -10.54 -12.30
C PHE A 412 11.45 -11.26 -11.41
N THR A 413 11.74 -10.73 -10.22
CA THR A 413 12.62 -11.40 -9.25
C THR A 413 11.88 -11.55 -7.93
N GLN A 414 12.35 -12.45 -7.08
CA GLN A 414 11.92 -12.53 -5.69
C GLN A 414 12.40 -11.29 -4.91
N ASN A 415 11.70 -11.01 -3.82
CA ASN A 415 12.15 -10.05 -2.81
C ASN A 415 13.44 -10.54 -2.13
N SER A 416 14.01 -9.73 -1.24
CA SER A 416 15.27 -10.03 -0.56
C SER A 416 15.18 -11.15 0.49
N GLY A 417 13.97 -11.60 0.84
CA GLY A 417 13.72 -12.51 1.95
C GLY A 417 13.79 -11.86 3.33
N HIS A 418 14.04 -10.55 3.43
CA HIS A 418 14.06 -9.86 4.73
C HIS A 418 12.65 -9.72 5.32
N PHE A 419 12.50 -10.12 6.58
CA PHE A 419 11.33 -9.88 7.43
C PHE A 419 11.77 -9.25 8.74
N ILE A 420 11.23 -8.08 9.06
CA ILE A 420 11.55 -7.33 10.29
C ILE A 420 10.28 -7.20 11.14
N ALA A 421 10.37 -7.49 12.43
CA ALA A 421 9.34 -7.15 13.41
C ALA A 421 9.96 -6.38 14.58
N SER A 422 9.28 -5.37 15.10
CA SER A 422 9.81 -4.52 16.18
C SER A 422 8.73 -4.10 17.18
N LYS A 423 9.10 -4.09 18.45
CA LYS A 423 8.34 -3.47 19.55
C LYS A 423 8.51 -1.96 19.58
N TYR A 424 9.62 -1.45 19.09
CA TYR A 424 9.91 -0.01 19.00
C TYR A 424 9.51 0.55 17.64
N PRO A 425 9.13 1.84 17.56
CA PRO A 425 8.99 2.56 16.31
C PRO A 425 10.26 2.47 15.46
N ILE A 426 10.08 2.19 14.18
CA ILE A 426 11.14 2.13 13.17
C ILE A 426 11.07 3.37 12.28
N GLU A 427 12.22 4.03 12.11
CA GLU A 427 12.41 5.12 11.17
C GLU A 427 13.53 4.84 10.16
N ASN A 428 13.57 5.66 9.11
CA ASN A 428 14.62 5.65 8.09
C ASN A 428 14.89 4.25 7.49
N MET A 429 13.84 3.42 7.41
CA MET A 429 13.89 2.11 6.81
C MET A 429 14.35 2.24 5.35
N ASN A 430 15.50 1.65 5.05
CA ASN A 430 16.13 1.69 3.75
C ASN A 430 16.55 0.28 3.32
N PHE A 431 16.51 0.05 2.01
CA PHE A 431 17.00 -1.18 1.43
C PHE A 431 18.03 -0.88 0.35
N MET A 432 19.23 -1.40 0.54
CA MET A 432 20.34 -1.30 -0.40
C MET A 432 20.56 -2.66 -1.06
N PRO A 433 20.11 -2.87 -2.31
CA PRO A 433 20.41 -4.11 -3.03
C PRO A 433 21.91 -4.23 -3.31
N PHE A 434 22.40 -5.47 -3.28
CA PHE A 434 23.73 -5.79 -3.76
C PHE A 434 23.75 -5.95 -5.29
N SER A 435 24.94 -5.93 -5.90
CA SER A 435 25.13 -5.95 -7.36
C SER A 435 24.48 -7.17 -8.01
N LYS A 436 24.13 -7.06 -9.30
CA LYS A 436 23.51 -8.15 -10.06
C LYS A 436 24.50 -9.30 -10.20
N LYS A 437 24.09 -10.46 -9.71
CA LYS A 437 24.81 -11.74 -9.86
C LYS A 437 24.49 -12.41 -11.18
N ALA A 438 25.29 -13.43 -11.50
CA ALA A 438 24.97 -14.41 -12.53
C ALA A 438 24.11 -15.57 -11.97
N GLY A 439 23.39 -16.26 -12.85
CA GLY A 439 22.67 -17.50 -12.53
C GLY A 439 21.40 -17.34 -11.68
N LEU A 440 20.96 -18.43 -11.04
CA LEU A 440 19.72 -18.49 -10.24
C LEU A 440 19.73 -17.51 -9.06
N GLN A 441 20.90 -17.17 -8.51
CA GLN A 441 21.04 -16.21 -7.42
C GLN A 441 20.63 -14.79 -7.82
N SER A 442 20.62 -14.47 -9.11
CA SER A 442 20.11 -13.20 -9.63
C SER A 442 18.59 -13.04 -9.47
N MET A 443 17.89 -14.16 -9.24
CA MET A 443 16.44 -14.18 -9.03
C MET A 443 16.05 -13.73 -7.62
N VAL A 444 16.98 -13.60 -6.68
CA VAL A 444 16.72 -13.10 -5.32
C VAL A 444 17.40 -11.76 -5.16
N ASN A 445 16.63 -10.72 -4.82
CA ASN A 445 17.18 -9.38 -4.65
C ASN A 445 17.86 -9.23 -3.27
N LYS A 446 18.97 -9.94 -3.03
CA LYS A 446 19.74 -9.87 -1.79
C LYS A 446 20.26 -8.44 -1.52
N GLY A 447 20.48 -8.10 -0.25
CA GLY A 447 20.86 -6.75 0.13
C GLY A 447 20.92 -6.51 1.63
N LEU A 448 21.23 -5.26 1.96
CA LEU A 448 21.20 -4.68 3.30
C LEU A 448 19.86 -4.00 3.54
N CYS A 449 19.18 -4.38 4.61
CA CYS A 449 18.05 -3.66 5.17
C CYS A 449 18.51 -2.88 6.40
N SER A 450 18.56 -1.55 6.33
CA SER A 450 18.99 -0.69 7.42
C SER A 450 17.85 0.16 7.96
N PHE A 451 17.79 0.34 9.27
CA PHE A 451 16.75 1.14 9.93
C PHE A 451 17.18 1.64 11.30
N SER A 452 16.49 2.68 11.79
CA SER A 452 16.73 3.29 13.09
C SER A 452 15.60 2.94 14.04
N LEU A 453 15.93 2.59 15.29
CA LEU A 453 14.96 2.38 16.36
C LEU A 453 14.79 3.67 17.17
N LYS A 454 13.54 4.00 17.49
CA LYS A 454 13.20 5.17 18.29
C LYS A 454 12.55 4.85 19.62
N CYS A 455 12.74 5.74 20.57
CA CYS A 455 12.03 5.78 21.84
C CYS A 455 11.86 7.24 22.26
N LYS A 456 10.62 7.70 22.52
CA LYS A 456 10.31 9.12 22.83
C LYS A 456 10.93 10.10 21.81
N ASP A 457 10.74 9.79 20.53
CA ASP A 457 11.26 10.55 19.37
C ASP A 457 12.78 10.58 19.18
N GLU A 458 13.57 10.02 20.11
CA GLU A 458 15.02 9.91 20.01
C GLU A 458 15.44 8.58 19.38
N VAL A 459 16.43 8.64 18.48
CA VAL A 459 17.06 7.44 17.91
C VAL A 459 18.10 6.92 18.90
N PHE A 460 17.99 5.65 19.29
CA PHE A 460 18.95 5.04 20.21
C PHE A 460 19.75 3.89 19.60
N ALA A 461 19.32 3.38 18.44
CA ALA A 461 20.02 2.30 17.73
C ALA A 461 19.83 2.39 16.21
N HIS A 462 20.85 1.96 15.47
CA HIS A 462 20.72 1.62 14.04
C HIS A 462 21.00 0.13 13.84
N ILE A 463 20.08 -0.53 13.15
CA ILE A 463 20.16 -1.96 12.84
C ILE A 463 20.44 -2.13 11.36
N PHE A 464 21.38 -3.02 11.04
CA PHE A 464 21.80 -3.37 9.70
C PHE A 464 21.56 -4.87 9.53
N ALA A 465 20.39 -5.24 9.00
CA ALA A 465 20.03 -6.63 8.72
C ALA A 465 20.49 -7.02 7.32
N VAL A 466 21.35 -8.03 7.20
CA VAL A 466 21.99 -8.41 5.93
C VAL A 466 21.67 -9.83 5.53
N HIS A 467 21.74 -10.06 4.22
CA HIS A 467 21.80 -11.40 3.65
C HIS A 467 22.80 -11.31 2.48
N LEU A 468 24.06 -11.67 2.75
CA LEU A 468 25.15 -11.53 1.78
C LEU A 468 25.06 -12.58 0.67
N SER A 469 25.98 -12.45 -0.28
CA SER A 469 26.14 -13.40 -1.36
C SER A 469 26.53 -14.81 -0.90
N PRO A 470 25.75 -15.86 -1.26
CA PRO A 470 26.11 -17.22 -0.91
C PRO A 470 27.25 -17.70 -1.82
N SER A 471 27.99 -18.69 -1.35
CA SER A 471 28.90 -19.44 -2.21
C SER A 471 28.12 -20.57 -2.90
N LYS A 472 28.63 -21.07 -4.03
CA LYS A 472 28.09 -22.33 -4.58
C LYS A 472 28.45 -23.54 -3.70
N ASP A 473 29.60 -23.45 -3.04
CA ASP A 473 30.16 -24.40 -2.08
C ASP A 473 30.66 -23.58 -0.89
N ASP A 474 30.04 -23.74 0.28
CA ASP A 474 30.37 -22.92 1.46
C ASP A 474 31.73 -23.28 2.07
N LEU A 475 32.28 -24.45 1.72
CA LEU A 475 33.62 -24.86 2.13
C LEU A 475 34.69 -24.27 1.20
N ASN A 476 34.38 -24.14 -0.09
CA ASN A 476 35.32 -23.72 -1.13
C ASN A 476 34.73 -22.59 -1.99
N ALA A 477 34.51 -21.43 -1.38
CA ALA A 477 34.05 -20.23 -2.07
C ALA A 477 35.00 -19.87 -3.24
N LYS A 478 34.43 -19.47 -4.37
CA LYS A 478 35.20 -19.01 -5.51
C LYS A 478 35.72 -17.59 -5.27
N GLU A 479 36.84 -17.25 -5.91
CA GLU A 479 37.45 -15.92 -5.82
C GLU A 479 36.48 -14.77 -6.15
N GLN A 480 35.64 -14.93 -7.18
CA GLN A 480 34.63 -13.94 -7.51
C GLN A 480 33.55 -13.80 -6.41
N GLU A 481 33.15 -14.90 -5.76
CA GLU A 481 32.15 -14.87 -4.69
C GLU A 481 32.71 -14.17 -3.44
N ILE A 482 34.00 -14.41 -3.16
CA ILE A 482 34.77 -13.73 -2.11
C ILE A 482 34.84 -12.21 -2.38
N GLU A 483 35.20 -11.81 -3.60
CA GLU A 483 35.30 -10.41 -3.98
C GLU A 483 33.93 -9.71 -3.94
N ASP A 484 32.86 -10.38 -4.39
CA ASP A 484 31.50 -9.87 -4.29
C ASP A 484 31.12 -9.58 -2.82
N ARG A 485 31.35 -10.54 -1.91
CA ARG A 485 31.07 -10.34 -0.48
C ARG A 485 31.93 -9.25 0.15
N LYS A 486 33.19 -9.13 -0.25
CA LYS A 486 34.07 -8.04 0.20
C LYS A 486 33.49 -6.67 -0.18
N ILE A 487 33.09 -6.49 -1.43
CA ILE A 487 32.46 -5.24 -1.91
C ILE A 487 31.15 -4.96 -1.15
N GLU A 488 30.33 -5.99 -0.91
CA GLU A 488 29.09 -5.87 -0.13
C GLU A 488 29.36 -5.39 1.30
N LEU A 489 30.34 -5.99 1.97
CA LEU A 489 30.78 -5.63 3.32
C LEU A 489 31.34 -4.20 3.38
N GLU A 490 32.17 -3.79 2.43
CA GLU A 490 32.68 -2.41 2.35
C GLU A 490 31.54 -1.40 2.21
N ARG A 491 30.52 -1.70 1.40
CA ARG A 491 29.33 -0.86 1.26
C ARG A 491 28.52 -0.78 2.56
N ILE A 492 28.40 -1.90 3.29
CA ILE A 492 27.74 -1.93 4.62
C ILE A 492 28.50 -1.04 5.61
N LEU A 493 29.82 -1.19 5.68
CA LEU A 493 30.67 -0.40 6.58
C LEU A 493 30.53 1.10 6.30
N LYS A 494 30.54 1.50 5.03
CA LYS A 494 30.32 2.91 4.65
C LYS A 494 28.96 3.44 5.13
N GLN A 495 27.92 2.61 5.13
CA GLN A 495 26.61 2.99 5.70
C GLN A 495 26.67 3.12 7.21
N ILE A 496 27.36 2.22 7.90
CA ILE A 496 27.56 2.27 9.36
C ILE A 496 28.34 3.53 9.75
N GLU A 497 29.47 3.81 9.10
CA GLU A 497 30.32 4.98 9.34
C GLU A 497 29.57 6.30 9.07
N LEU A 498 28.72 6.35 8.04
CA LEU A 498 27.86 7.50 7.79
C LEU A 498 26.85 7.73 8.94
N LYS A 499 26.28 6.65 9.50
CA LYS A 499 25.38 6.75 10.66
C LYS A 499 26.13 7.11 11.93
N GLU A 500 27.32 6.57 12.14
CA GLU A 500 28.21 6.94 13.25
C GLU A 500 28.54 8.44 13.22
N LYS A 501 28.86 8.98 12.04
CA LYS A 501 29.13 10.41 11.88
C LYS A 501 27.92 11.28 12.19
N ASN A 502 26.73 10.87 11.75
CA ASN A 502 25.51 11.68 11.87
C ASN A 502 24.82 11.55 13.23
N ASP A 503 25.03 10.43 13.92
CA ASP A 503 24.38 10.10 15.18
C ASP A 503 25.31 9.24 16.03
N PRO A 504 26.35 9.84 16.67
CA PRO A 504 27.38 9.09 17.39
C PRO A 504 26.90 8.40 18.68
N GLU A 505 25.77 8.85 19.26
CA GLU A 505 25.29 8.38 20.55
C GLU A 505 24.44 7.10 20.47
N SER A 506 23.91 6.77 19.29
CA SER A 506 23.21 5.50 19.09
C SER A 506 24.21 4.35 18.88
N PHE A 507 23.85 3.13 19.29
CA PHE A 507 24.69 1.97 18.95
C PHE A 507 24.30 1.38 17.60
N LYS A 508 25.26 0.74 16.92
CA LYS A 508 25.08 0.19 15.56
C LYS A 508 25.27 -1.32 15.60
N VAL A 509 24.25 -2.06 15.19
CA VAL A 509 24.26 -3.53 15.21
C VAL A 509 24.13 -4.07 13.79
N LEU A 510 25.06 -4.92 13.40
CA LEU A 510 25.05 -5.65 12.14
C LEU A 510 24.65 -7.10 12.41
N VAL A 511 23.54 -7.56 11.82
CA VAL A 511 22.96 -8.90 12.05
C VAL A 511 22.58 -9.59 10.75
N GLY A 512 22.65 -10.91 10.72
CA GLY A 512 22.08 -11.72 9.64
C GLY A 512 23.03 -12.79 9.12
N ASP A 513 22.60 -13.42 8.03
CA ASP A 513 23.38 -14.42 7.31
C ASP A 513 24.40 -13.72 6.40
N MET A 514 25.67 -13.84 6.76
CA MET A 514 26.77 -13.24 6.02
C MET A 514 27.38 -14.19 5.01
N ASN A 515 26.96 -15.46 4.94
CA ASN A 515 27.54 -16.46 4.03
C ASN A 515 29.08 -16.44 4.04
N LEU A 516 29.66 -16.15 5.21
CA LEU A 516 31.10 -15.97 5.40
C LEU A 516 31.54 -16.89 6.52
N ARG A 517 32.29 -17.94 6.16
CA ARG A 517 32.69 -18.98 7.10
C ARG A 517 33.69 -18.47 8.13
N TRP A 518 33.32 -18.49 9.42
CA TRP A 518 34.22 -18.09 10.49
C TRP A 518 35.54 -18.87 10.46
N GLY A 519 36.65 -18.17 10.67
CA GLY A 519 38.00 -18.75 10.69
C GLY A 519 38.60 -19.08 9.31
N SER A 520 37.84 -18.93 8.22
CA SER A 520 38.39 -19.01 6.86
C SER A 520 39.33 -17.84 6.57
N ASP A 521 40.14 -17.95 5.52
CA ASP A 521 41.02 -16.84 5.12
C ASP A 521 40.23 -15.63 4.62
N GLU A 522 39.09 -15.87 3.96
CA GLU A 522 38.13 -14.82 3.61
C GLU A 522 37.64 -14.06 4.85
N TRP A 523 37.25 -14.78 5.90
CA TRP A 523 36.79 -14.16 7.15
C TRP A 523 37.91 -13.36 7.80
N LYS A 524 39.13 -13.91 7.90
CA LYS A 524 40.28 -13.20 8.49
C LYS A 524 40.59 -11.89 7.77
N GLN A 525 40.43 -11.85 6.46
CA GLN A 525 40.67 -10.66 5.64
C GLN A 525 39.48 -9.68 5.60
N SER A 526 38.30 -10.12 6.04
CA SER A 526 37.09 -9.31 6.01
C SER A 526 37.11 -8.18 7.04
N ILE A 527 36.33 -7.13 6.80
CA ILE A 527 36.17 -6.04 7.76
C ILE A 527 35.51 -6.48 9.07
N ILE A 528 34.76 -7.59 9.09
CA ILE A 528 34.01 -8.03 10.27
C ILE A 528 34.88 -8.78 11.29
N SER A 529 36.04 -9.29 10.88
CA SER A 529 37.05 -9.86 11.78
C SER A 529 37.96 -8.79 12.41
N SER A 530 37.89 -7.55 11.90
CA SER A 530 38.68 -6.43 12.41
C SER A 530 38.18 -5.95 13.78
N ASN A 531 38.98 -5.12 14.45
CA ASN A 531 38.62 -4.47 15.72
C ASN A 531 37.46 -3.45 15.61
N LYS A 532 36.93 -3.21 14.40
CA LYS A 532 35.75 -2.37 14.17
C LYS A 532 34.46 -3.03 14.67
N PHE A 533 34.46 -4.34 14.91
CA PHE A 533 33.29 -5.07 15.40
C PHE A 533 33.61 -5.89 16.64
N MET A 534 32.63 -5.97 17.53
CA MET A 534 32.65 -6.88 18.68
C MET A 534 31.80 -8.11 18.36
N ASP A 535 32.45 -9.27 18.31
CA ASP A 535 31.81 -10.58 18.11
C ASP A 535 31.89 -11.39 19.41
N SER A 536 30.89 -11.20 20.30
CA SER A 536 30.85 -11.95 21.57
C SER A 536 30.58 -13.45 21.40
N TYR A 537 30.07 -13.90 20.25
CA TYR A 537 29.76 -15.32 20.04
C TYR A 537 31.01 -16.14 19.73
N ASN A 538 31.98 -15.53 19.06
CA ASN A 538 33.22 -16.16 18.63
C ASN A 538 34.44 -15.73 19.45
N GLN A 539 34.26 -14.90 20.47
CA GLN A 539 35.35 -14.46 21.35
C GLN A 539 36.01 -15.66 22.05
N GLY A 540 37.34 -15.78 21.91
CA GLY A 540 38.12 -16.87 22.51
C GLY A 540 37.90 -18.25 21.87
N ARG A 541 37.20 -18.32 20.72
CA ARG A 541 36.97 -19.57 20.01
C ARG A 541 38.22 -19.95 19.21
N GLU A 542 38.68 -21.20 19.37
CA GLU A 542 39.77 -21.77 18.56
C GLU A 542 39.26 -22.64 17.41
N LYS A 543 38.17 -23.38 17.63
CA LYS A 543 37.58 -24.31 16.66
C LYS A 543 36.05 -24.26 16.69
N VAL A 544 35.43 -24.49 15.54
CA VAL A 544 33.98 -24.67 15.42
C VAL A 544 33.63 -26.15 15.63
N THR A 545 32.72 -26.42 16.56
CA THR A 545 32.12 -27.76 16.74
C THR A 545 30.67 -27.76 16.27
N SER A 546 30.03 -28.94 16.18
CA SER A 546 28.60 -29.04 15.86
C SER A 546 27.70 -28.31 16.88
N LYS A 547 28.16 -28.14 18.13
CA LYS A 547 27.46 -27.33 19.14
C LYS A 547 27.54 -25.84 18.88
N ASP A 548 28.51 -25.39 18.07
CA ASP A 548 28.76 -23.99 17.78
C ASP A 548 28.20 -23.55 16.43
N ALA A 549 28.07 -24.50 15.49
CA ALA A 549 27.60 -24.24 14.15
C ALA A 549 26.29 -23.43 14.14
N THR A 550 26.28 -22.35 13.35
CA THR A 550 25.05 -21.59 13.05
C THR A 550 24.42 -22.04 11.75
N CYS A 551 25.17 -22.66 10.85
CA CYS A 551 24.67 -23.19 9.59
C CYS A 551 25.11 -24.65 9.44
N ALA A 552 24.26 -25.47 8.84
CA ALA A 552 24.60 -26.82 8.42
C ALA A 552 24.00 -27.18 7.05
N THR A 553 23.72 -26.21 6.19
CA THR A 553 23.00 -26.35 4.93
C THR A 553 23.56 -27.45 4.03
N ASP A 554 24.86 -27.41 3.69
CA ASP A 554 25.49 -28.43 2.82
C ASP A 554 25.38 -29.85 3.40
N ASP A 555 25.78 -30.02 4.66
CA ASP A 555 25.69 -31.31 5.37
C ASP A 555 24.23 -31.80 5.49
N MET A 556 23.29 -30.87 5.67
CA MET A 556 21.86 -31.17 5.85
C MET A 556 21.21 -31.58 4.53
N ILE A 557 21.54 -30.93 3.41
CA ILE A 557 21.12 -31.31 2.06
C ILE A 557 21.66 -32.70 1.71
N ASP A 558 22.96 -32.93 1.95
CA ASP A 558 23.60 -34.22 1.70
C ASP A 558 22.94 -35.34 2.50
N ALA A 559 22.73 -35.13 3.80
CA ALA A 559 22.05 -36.07 4.68
C ALA A 559 20.58 -36.26 4.31
N TYR A 560 19.92 -35.20 3.88
CA TYR A 560 18.56 -35.25 3.38
C TYR A 560 18.48 -36.21 2.19
N HIS A 561 19.33 -36.04 1.17
CA HIS A 561 19.37 -36.87 -0.03
C HIS A 561 19.83 -38.31 0.22
N GLN A 562 20.80 -38.50 1.11
CA GLN A 562 21.33 -39.82 1.47
C GLN A 562 20.43 -40.58 2.47
N SER A 563 19.32 -39.96 2.92
CA SER A 563 18.44 -40.53 3.95
C SER A 563 19.18 -40.87 5.26
N ILE A 564 20.21 -40.08 5.60
CA ILE A 564 20.94 -40.20 6.85
C ILE A 564 20.15 -39.48 7.95
N ASN A 565 19.93 -40.16 9.07
CA ASN A 565 19.06 -39.68 10.14
C ASN A 565 19.82 -39.24 11.41
N LYS A 566 21.15 -39.36 11.43
CA LYS A 566 21.99 -38.96 12.58
C LYS A 566 23.43 -38.69 12.19
N ASP A 567 24.10 -37.91 13.03
CA ASP A 567 25.53 -37.58 12.99
C ASP A 567 25.98 -37.07 11.62
N TRP A 568 25.10 -36.29 10.98
CA TRP A 568 25.28 -35.87 9.60
C TRP A 568 26.14 -34.60 9.43
N ILE A 569 26.34 -33.80 10.49
CA ILE A 569 27.23 -32.63 10.44
C ILE A 569 28.68 -33.10 10.40
N LYS A 570 29.34 -32.89 9.26
CA LYS A 570 30.76 -33.20 9.03
C LYS A 570 31.60 -31.93 9.06
N SER A 571 31.03 -30.82 8.61
CA SER A 571 31.71 -29.54 8.42
C SER A 571 30.93 -28.44 9.15
N PRO A 572 31.04 -28.34 10.48
CA PRO A 572 30.29 -27.32 11.23
C PRO A 572 30.75 -25.92 10.83
N MET A 573 29.79 -25.05 10.48
CA MET A 573 30.06 -23.69 10.01
C MET A 573 29.32 -22.63 10.83
N ILE A 574 29.94 -21.46 10.93
CA ILE A 574 29.32 -20.24 11.46
C ILE A 574 29.26 -19.26 10.29
N LEU A 575 28.04 -19.02 9.79
CA LEU A 575 27.75 -18.09 8.69
C LEU A 575 26.87 -16.92 9.14
N ASP A 576 26.19 -17.07 10.27
CA ASP A 576 25.30 -16.08 10.85
C ASP A 576 26.04 -15.29 11.91
N TYR A 577 25.90 -13.98 11.88
CA TYR A 577 26.60 -13.09 12.80
C TYR A 577 25.64 -12.08 13.44
N ALA A 578 26.00 -11.66 14.65
CA ALA A 578 25.37 -10.56 15.36
C ALA A 578 26.47 -9.73 16.03
N LEU A 579 26.83 -8.62 15.38
CA LEU A 579 28.01 -7.82 15.67
C LEU A 579 27.61 -6.43 16.15
N LEU A 580 28.32 -5.94 17.16
CA LEU A 580 28.21 -4.55 17.60
C LEU A 580 29.39 -3.76 17.00
N HIS A 581 29.11 -2.66 16.32
CA HIS A 581 30.16 -1.76 15.84
C HIS A 581 30.85 -1.08 17.02
N ASN A 582 32.18 -1.17 17.06
CA ASN A 582 33.01 -0.60 18.10
C ASN A 582 33.18 0.91 17.87
N SER A 583 32.43 1.73 18.62
CA SER A 583 32.59 3.19 18.60
C SER A 583 33.49 3.64 19.75
N GLU A 584 34.45 4.51 19.46
CA GLU A 584 35.29 5.14 20.49
C GLU A 584 34.49 5.93 21.52
N LYS A 585 33.33 6.48 21.10
CA LYS A 585 32.47 7.31 21.94
C LYS A 585 31.57 6.51 22.85
N GLN A 586 31.30 5.24 22.50
CA GLN A 586 30.29 4.45 23.20
C GLN A 586 30.81 3.05 23.52
N LYS A 587 31.22 2.87 24.77
CA LYS A 587 31.55 1.54 25.29
C LYS A 587 30.26 0.81 25.66
N ARG A 588 29.89 -0.17 24.84
CA ARG A 588 28.71 -1.02 25.04
C ARG A 588 29.16 -2.47 25.17
N GLU A 589 28.46 -3.21 26.01
CA GLU A 589 28.64 -4.65 26.12
C GLU A 589 27.62 -5.36 25.24
N ILE A 590 28.09 -6.39 24.57
CA ILE A 590 27.30 -7.28 23.73
C ILE A 590 27.45 -8.71 24.27
N THR A 591 26.32 -9.41 24.40
CA THR A 591 26.32 -10.86 24.60
C THR A 591 25.44 -11.52 23.54
N THR A 592 25.97 -12.54 22.87
CA THR A 592 25.25 -13.28 21.83
C THR A 592 25.04 -14.73 22.26
N LYS A 593 23.80 -15.19 22.14
CA LYS A 593 23.39 -16.55 22.47
C LYS A 593 22.84 -17.24 21.22
N LYS A 594 23.32 -18.45 20.92
CA LYS A 594 22.72 -19.30 19.89
C LYS A 594 21.39 -19.89 20.35
N VAL A 595 20.43 -19.90 19.44
CA VAL A 595 19.13 -20.56 19.57
C VAL A 595 19.09 -21.70 18.56
N LYS A 596 19.21 -22.92 19.08
CA LYS A 596 19.27 -24.14 18.29
C LYS A 596 17.98 -24.32 17.48
N SER A 597 18.12 -24.58 16.18
CA SER A 597 17.03 -24.86 15.23
C SER A 597 17.16 -26.24 14.55
N PHE A 598 18.34 -26.86 14.63
CA PHE A 598 18.60 -28.19 14.11
C PHE A 598 19.36 -29.03 15.15
N ASP A 599 19.22 -30.35 15.05
CA ASP A 599 19.96 -31.31 15.87
C ASP A 599 20.60 -32.36 14.95
N PRO A 600 21.94 -32.51 14.93
CA PRO A 600 22.59 -33.55 14.14
C PRO A 600 22.17 -34.97 14.51
N LYS A 601 21.55 -35.18 15.68
CA LYS A 601 21.04 -36.48 16.12
C LYS A 601 19.64 -36.81 15.60
N LEU A 602 18.98 -35.86 14.96
CA LEU A 602 17.65 -36.00 14.41
C LEU A 602 17.69 -35.97 12.88
N ASP A 603 16.59 -36.38 12.29
CA ASP A 603 16.36 -36.26 10.86
C ASP A 603 16.44 -34.78 10.43
N PRO A 604 17.28 -34.42 9.44
CA PRO A 604 17.31 -33.10 8.81
C PRO A 604 15.93 -32.48 8.53
N TYR A 605 14.97 -33.31 8.10
CA TYR A 605 13.63 -32.87 7.77
C TYR A 605 12.90 -32.23 8.96
N ASP A 606 13.18 -32.70 10.18
CA ASP A 606 12.54 -32.22 11.41
C ASP A 606 13.19 -30.95 11.97
N ALA A 607 14.24 -30.44 11.33
CA ALA A 607 14.86 -29.18 11.73
C ALA A 607 13.90 -28.00 11.49
N ILE A 608 13.92 -27.02 12.41
CA ILE A 608 13.19 -25.76 12.31
C ILE A 608 13.78 -24.89 11.19
N SER A 609 15.10 -24.96 10.97
CA SER A 609 15.80 -24.46 9.78
C SER A 609 17.19 -25.10 9.71
N ASP A 610 17.81 -25.00 8.54
CA ASP A 610 19.22 -25.26 8.27
C ASP A 610 20.19 -24.28 8.96
N HIS A 611 19.68 -23.12 9.38
CA HIS A 611 20.40 -22.13 10.19
C HIS A 611 19.84 -22.03 11.62
N SER A 612 20.70 -21.84 12.62
CA SER A 612 20.35 -21.52 14.01
C SER A 612 20.11 -20.02 14.18
N GLY A 613 19.18 -19.68 15.08
CA GLY A 613 18.96 -18.29 15.43
C GLY A 613 20.07 -17.74 16.34
N LEU A 614 20.28 -16.44 16.32
CA LEU A 614 21.13 -15.72 17.27
C LEU A 614 20.30 -14.68 18.01
N VAL A 615 20.42 -14.66 19.34
CA VAL A 615 19.88 -13.59 20.18
C VAL A 615 21.04 -12.78 20.69
N ILE A 616 21.10 -11.53 20.27
CA ILE A 616 22.03 -10.54 20.79
C ILE A 616 21.33 -9.72 21.87
N LYS A 617 22.05 -9.44 22.94
CA LYS A 617 21.68 -8.50 23.99
C LYS A 617 22.74 -7.40 24.06
N VAL A 618 22.34 -6.15 23.89
CA VAL A 618 23.21 -4.97 24.00
C VAL A 618 22.81 -4.18 25.23
N SER A 619 23.76 -3.93 26.13
CA SER A 619 23.56 -3.14 27.35
C SER A 619 23.49 -1.65 27.00
N THR A 620 22.35 -1.00 27.22
CA THR A 620 22.05 0.39 26.82
C THR A 620 22.42 1.43 27.87
#